data_AF-A0A6J6CLH3-F1
#
_entry.id   AF-A0A6J6CLH3-F1
#
_cell.length_a   1.000
_cell.length_b   1.000
_cell.length_c   1.000
_cell.angle_alpha   90.00
_cell.angle_beta   90.00
_cell.angle_gamma   90.00
#
_symmetry.space_group_name_H-M   'P 1'
#
loop_
_entity.id
_entity.type
_entity.pdbx_description
1 polymer ?
#
loop_
_entity_poly.entity_id
_entity_poly.type
_entity_poly.pdbx_seq_one_letter_code
_entity_poly.pdbx_strand_id
1 'polypeptide(L)'
;MFYPSGGLLDTGLYSAARNRPEHLQRQGAGTGRGSMSFDELVARVAKATGKDPAVADLDELAEFVVEGVRKRRFIIARDLDATAELLHQRADAIGRGELPPQHGLVLG
;
A
#
# COMPACT_ATOMS: atom_id res chain seq x y z
N MET A 1 12.01 5.27 8.73
CA MET A 1 11.12 4.32 8.04
C MET A 1 9.91 5.08 7.52
N PHE A 2 9.58 4.92 6.25
CA PHE A 2 8.47 5.62 5.59
C PHE A 2 7.35 4.63 5.28
N TYR A 3 6.11 5.00 5.65
CA TYR A 3 4.90 4.25 5.32
C TYR A 3 3.99 5.15 4.46
N PRO A 4 3.88 4.89 3.15
CA PRO A 4 3.05 5.70 2.25
C PRO A 4 1.60 5.58 2.72
N SER A 5 1.04 6.71 3.15
CA SER A 5 -0.14 6.79 4.01
C SER A 5 -1.45 6.76 3.24
N GLY A 6 -1.53 5.91 2.22
CA GLY A 6 -2.69 5.74 1.35
C GLY A 6 -2.46 6.22 -0.09
N GLY A 7 -3.46 5.95 -0.92
CA GLY A 7 -3.41 6.17 -2.37
C GLY A 7 -2.61 5.10 -3.11
N LEU A 8 -2.97 4.87 -4.37
CA LEU A 8 -2.14 4.10 -5.29
C LEU A 8 -0.95 4.97 -5.71
N LEU A 9 0.24 4.39 -5.72
CA LEU A 9 1.46 5.09 -6.12
C LEU A 9 1.74 4.81 -7.59
N ASP A 10 1.59 5.79 -8.49
CA ASP A 10 1.87 5.62 -9.92
C ASP A 10 3.38 5.40 -10.16
N THR A 11 3.78 4.14 -10.10
CA THR A 11 5.18 3.74 -10.17
C THR A 11 5.31 2.45 -10.97
N GLY A 12 6.54 2.14 -11.36
CA GLY A 12 6.86 0.86 -11.98
C GLY A 12 6.76 -0.35 -11.04
N LEU A 13 6.24 -0.23 -9.81
CA LEU A 13 6.14 -1.36 -8.89
C LEU A 13 5.21 -2.47 -9.40
N TYR A 14 4.12 -2.12 -10.09
CA TYR A 14 3.11 -3.08 -10.56
C TYR A 14 3.59 -3.95 -11.73
N SER A 15 4.57 -3.45 -12.48
CA SER A 15 5.24 -4.14 -13.57
C SER A 15 6.65 -4.61 -13.21
N ALA A 16 6.96 -4.79 -11.91
CA ALA A 16 8.30 -5.11 -11.40
C ALA A 16 8.89 -6.42 -11.97
N ALA A 17 8.06 -7.30 -12.53
CA ALA A 17 8.51 -8.52 -13.21
C ALA A 17 9.55 -8.25 -14.31
N ARG A 18 9.52 -7.07 -14.95
CA ARG A 18 10.50 -6.66 -15.96
C ARG A 18 11.95 -6.62 -15.45
N ASN A 19 12.14 -6.48 -14.14
CA ASN A 19 13.45 -6.41 -13.49
C ASN A 19 13.89 -7.75 -12.87
N ARG A 20 13.13 -8.84 -13.08
CA ARG A 20 13.46 -10.14 -12.49
C ARG A 20 14.75 -10.71 -13.12
N PRO A 21 15.79 -11.00 -12.31
CA PRO A 21 17.01 -11.64 -12.82
C PRO A 21 16.74 -13.02 -13.42
N GLU A 22 17.53 -13.42 -14.43
CA GLU A 22 17.39 -14.70 -15.13
C GLU A 22 17.41 -15.91 -14.18
N HIS A 23 18.33 -15.92 -13.21
CA HIS A 23 18.45 -17.00 -12.23
C HIS A 23 17.28 -17.08 -11.23
N LEU A 24 16.43 -16.04 -11.17
CA LEU A 24 15.21 -16.01 -10.35
C LEU A 24 13.95 -16.18 -11.20
N GLN A 25 14.08 -16.52 -12.47
CA GLN A 25 12.93 -16.77 -13.31
C GLN A 25 12.11 -17.94 -12.78
N ARG A 26 10.79 -17.79 -12.87
CA ARG A 26 9.87 -18.85 -12.46
C ARG A 26 10.14 -20.09 -13.30
N GLN A 27 10.22 -21.23 -12.65
CA GLN A 27 10.23 -22.53 -13.30
C GLN A 27 8.84 -23.17 -13.20
N GLY A 28 8.37 -23.77 -14.29
CA GLY A 28 7.05 -24.42 -14.37
C GLY A 28 5.88 -23.45 -14.61
N ALA A 29 4.65 -24.02 -14.57
CA ALA A 29 3.43 -23.28 -14.86
C ALA A 29 3.19 -22.16 -13.82
N GLY A 30 2.88 -20.95 -14.31
CA GLY A 30 2.46 -19.84 -13.45
C GLY A 30 1.08 -20.06 -12.84
N THR A 31 0.71 -19.25 -11.85
CA THR A 31 -0.62 -19.25 -11.23
C THR A 31 -1.72 -18.64 -12.12
N GLY A 32 -1.42 -18.39 -13.40
CA GLY A 32 -2.27 -17.61 -14.31
C GLY A 32 -2.36 -16.11 -13.99
N ARG A 33 -1.79 -15.65 -12.87
CA ARG A 33 -1.77 -14.24 -12.47
C ARG A 33 -0.50 -13.57 -12.99
N GLY A 34 -0.67 -12.66 -13.96
CA GLY A 34 0.40 -11.81 -14.50
C GLY A 34 0.59 -10.53 -13.69
N SER A 35 1.72 -9.86 -13.92
CA SER A 35 1.86 -8.43 -13.58
C SER A 35 0.85 -7.61 -14.39
N MET A 36 0.52 -6.42 -13.90
CA MET A 36 -0.36 -5.48 -14.59
C MET A 36 0.28 -4.09 -14.60
N SER A 37 -0.09 -3.26 -15.57
CA SER A 37 0.28 -1.85 -15.55
C SER A 37 -0.42 -1.11 -14.41
N PHE A 38 0.02 0.12 -14.13
CA PHE A 38 -0.66 0.99 -13.16
C PHE A 38 -2.10 1.28 -13.61
N ASP A 39 -2.30 1.61 -14.89
CA ASP A 39 -3.62 1.89 -15.46
C ASP A 39 -4.57 0.69 -15.34
N GLU A 40 -4.06 -0.53 -15.58
CA GLU A 40 -4.84 -1.75 -15.41
C GLU A 40 -5.26 -1.96 -13.94
N LEU A 41 -4.38 -1.64 -12.99
CA LEU A 41 -4.72 -1.65 -11.57
C LEU A 41 -5.81 -0.62 -11.26
N VAL A 42 -5.65 0.63 -11.69
CA VAL A 42 -6.61 1.71 -11.48
C VAL A 42 -7.98 1.31 -12.01
N ALA A 43 -8.04 0.81 -13.26
CA ALA A 43 -9.28 0.36 -13.88
C ALA A 43 -9.95 -0.80 -13.11
N ARG A 44 -9.16 -1.75 -12.59
CA ARG A 44 -9.68 -2.86 -11.80
C ARG A 44 -10.24 -2.40 -10.45
N VAL A 45 -9.55 -1.49 -9.78
CA VAL A 45 -10.02 -0.93 -8.51
C VAL A 45 -11.30 -0.13 -8.75
N ALA A 46 -11.32 0.75 -9.76
CA ALA A 46 -12.49 1.53 -10.12
C ALA A 46 -13.70 0.63 -10.44
N LYS A 47 -13.49 -0.45 -11.20
CA LYS A 47 -14.55 -1.44 -11.49
C LYS A 47 -15.06 -2.14 -10.23
N ALA A 48 -14.17 -2.48 -9.28
CA ALA A 48 -14.53 -3.21 -8.08
C ALA A 48 -15.22 -2.32 -7.02
N THR A 49 -14.85 -1.06 -6.92
CA THR A 49 -15.36 -0.12 -5.91
C THR A 49 -16.46 0.81 -6.44
N GLY A 50 -16.63 0.89 -7.77
CA GLY A 50 -17.49 1.85 -8.43
C GLY A 50 -16.99 3.30 -8.37
N LYS A 51 -15.73 3.52 -7.97
CA LYS A 51 -15.13 4.86 -7.80
C LYS A 51 -13.67 4.85 -8.20
N ASP A 52 -13.21 5.94 -8.82
CA ASP A 52 -11.80 6.10 -9.12
C ASP A 52 -10.96 6.05 -7.83
N PRO A 53 -9.90 5.21 -7.78
CA PRO A 53 -9.04 5.16 -6.62
C PRO A 53 -8.26 6.47 -6.46
N ALA A 54 -8.00 6.86 -5.23
CA ALA A 54 -7.05 7.93 -4.96
C ALA A 54 -5.66 7.53 -5.47
N VAL A 55 -5.04 8.38 -6.27
CA VAL A 55 -3.65 8.27 -6.71
C VAL A 55 -2.84 9.33 -5.98
N ALA A 56 -1.73 8.94 -5.37
CA ALA A 56 -0.88 9.87 -4.65
C ALA A 56 -0.01 10.68 -5.62
N ASP A 57 0.11 11.98 -5.36
CA ASP A 57 1.11 12.82 -6.00
C ASP A 57 2.51 12.45 -5.45
N LEU A 58 3.40 12.00 -6.33
CA LEU A 58 4.73 11.53 -5.94
C LEU A 58 5.68 12.67 -5.56
N ASP A 59 5.52 13.85 -6.13
CA ASP A 59 6.35 15.01 -5.79
C ASP A 59 5.97 15.52 -4.40
N GLU A 60 4.67 15.64 -4.12
CA GLU A 60 4.19 15.98 -2.77
C GLU A 60 4.63 14.93 -1.74
N LEU A 61 4.57 13.64 -2.11
CA LEU A 61 5.00 12.55 -1.23
C LEU A 61 6.51 12.59 -0.98
N ALA A 62 7.31 12.90 -1.99
CA ALA A 62 8.75 13.06 -1.86
C ALA A 62 9.09 14.23 -0.92
N GLU A 63 8.46 15.39 -1.10
CA GLU A 63 8.63 16.55 -0.22
C GLU A 63 8.29 16.21 1.23
N PHE A 64 7.15 15.54 1.45
CA PHE A 64 6.75 15.06 2.77
C PHE A 64 7.81 14.16 3.42
N VAL A 65 8.39 13.24 2.66
CA VAL A 65 9.44 12.35 3.15
C VAL A 65 10.71 13.12 3.51
N VAL A 66 11.16 14.03 2.64
CA VAL A 66 12.36 14.86 2.89
C VAL A 66 12.17 15.70 4.15
N GLU A 67 11.00 16.30 4.34
CA GLU A 67 10.68 17.07 5.54
C GLU A 67 10.69 16.20 6.81
N GLY A 68 10.16 14.97 6.73
CA GLY A 68 10.24 14.01 7.84
C GLY A 68 11.69 13.67 8.22
N VAL A 69 12.55 13.46 7.22
CA VAL A 69 13.99 13.19 7.42
C VAL A 69 14.70 14.39 8.05
N ARG A 70 14.46 15.62 7.55
CA ARG A 70 15.03 16.86 8.11
C ARG A 70 14.67 17.03 9.58
N LYS A 71 13.43 16.69 9.96
CA LYS A 71 12.93 16.71 11.33
C LYS A 71 13.38 15.51 12.16
N ARG A 72 14.26 14.65 11.62
CA ARG A 72 14.78 13.42 12.25
C ARG A 72 13.69 12.49 12.77
N ARG A 73 12.54 12.46 12.10
CA ARG A 73 11.44 11.56 12.46
C ARG A 73 11.83 10.14 12.10
N PHE A 74 11.75 9.23 13.07
CA PHE A 74 12.03 7.83 12.82
C PHE A 74 10.93 7.18 11.97
N ILE A 75 9.65 7.47 12.26
CA ILE A 75 8.51 7.05 11.46
C ILE A 75 7.97 8.25 10.68
N ILE A 76 7.80 8.09 9.37
CA ILE A 76 7.23 9.09 8.47
C ILE A 76 5.96 8.51 7.87
N ALA A 77 4.81 8.98 8.34
CA ALA A 77 3.49 8.67 7.83
C ALA A 77 2.52 9.80 8.21
N ARG A 78 1.42 9.91 7.49
CA ARG A 78 0.26 10.75 7.83
C ARG A 78 -0.63 9.98 8.82
N ASP A 79 -1.43 10.73 9.57
CA ASP A 79 -2.45 10.19 10.48
C ASP A 79 -1.91 9.15 11.48
N LEU A 80 -0.73 9.43 12.05
CA LEU A 80 -0.06 8.54 13.00
C LEU A 80 -0.90 8.28 14.25
N ASP A 81 -1.66 9.27 14.72
CA ASP A 81 -2.53 9.12 15.89
C ASP A 81 -3.64 8.10 15.62
N ALA A 82 -4.30 8.20 14.46
CA ALA A 82 -5.31 7.23 14.04
C ALA A 82 -4.72 5.83 13.79
N THR A 83 -3.49 5.78 13.26
CA THR A 83 -2.76 4.51 13.08
C THR A 83 -2.45 3.86 14.42
N ALA A 84 -1.95 4.62 15.39
CA ALA A 84 -1.63 4.12 16.72
C ALA A 84 -2.89 3.61 17.43
N GLU A 85 -3.99 4.36 17.36
CA GLU A 85 -5.29 3.95 17.90
C GLU A 85 -5.78 2.63 17.30
N LEU A 86 -5.73 2.49 15.97
CA LEU A 86 -6.10 1.23 15.33
C LEU A 86 -5.19 0.07 15.77
N LEU A 87 -3.89 0.30 15.93
CA LEU A 87 -2.97 -0.73 16.39
C LEU A 87 -3.26 -1.16 17.83
N HIS A 88 -3.64 -0.24 18.72
CA HIS A 88 -4.11 -0.57 20.06
C HIS A 88 -5.37 -1.43 20.02
N GLN A 89 -6.39 -1.04 19.25
CA GLN A 89 -7.62 -1.82 19.12
C GLN A 89 -7.37 -3.23 18.56
N ARG A 90 -6.44 -3.37 17.62
CA ARG A 90 -6.03 -4.68 17.10
C ARG A 90 -5.33 -5.52 18.15
N ALA A 91 -4.43 -4.93 18.93
CA ALA A 91 -3.77 -5.64 20.02
C ALA A 91 -4.79 -6.14 21.06
N ASP A 92 -5.76 -5.30 21.43
CA ASP A 92 -6.81 -5.65 22.38
C ASP A 92 -7.72 -6.77 21.85
N ALA A 93 -8.13 -6.72 20.58
CA ALA A 93 -8.93 -7.77 19.95
C ALA A 93 -8.19 -9.12 19.94
N ILE A 94 -6.90 -9.12 19.60
CA ILE A 94 -6.06 -10.32 19.65
C ILE A 94 -5.99 -10.87 21.08
N GLY A 95 -5.82 -9.99 22.08
CA GLY A 95 -5.80 -10.37 23.49
C GLY A 95 -7.08 -11.07 23.94
N ARG A 96 -8.22 -10.77 23.31
CA ARG A 96 -9.53 -11.42 23.55
C ARG A 96 -9.80 -12.63 22.64
N GLY A 97 -8.94 -12.92 21.65
CA GLY A 97 -9.17 -13.96 20.65
C GLY A 97 -10.22 -13.58 19.58
N GLU A 98 -10.43 -12.29 19.37
CA GLU A 98 -11.41 -11.74 18.42
C GLU A 98 -10.77 -11.34 17.08
N LEU A 99 -11.60 -11.17 16.05
CA LEU A 99 -11.15 -10.65 14.75
C LEU A 99 -10.74 -9.18 14.89
N PRO A 100 -9.49 -8.79 14.58
CA PRO A 100 -9.05 -7.41 14.71
C PRO A 100 -9.71 -6.48 13.69
N PRO A 101 -9.96 -5.20 14.03
CA PRO A 101 -10.60 -4.25 13.12
C PRO A 101 -9.76 -3.96 11.86
N GLN A 102 -10.46 -3.74 10.75
CA GLN A 102 -9.87 -3.42 9.45
C GLN A 102 -9.67 -1.91 9.28
N HIS A 103 -8.68 -1.53 8.46
CA HIS A 103 -8.45 -0.13 8.09
C HIS A 103 -9.07 0.15 6.72
N GLY A 104 -9.93 1.16 6.62
CA GLY A 104 -10.34 1.81 5.36
C GLY A 104 -11.22 1.00 4.37
N LEU A 105 -11.23 -0.33 4.41
CA LEU A 105 -12.02 -1.16 3.48
C LEU A 105 -13.05 -2.00 4.24
N VAL A 106 -14.31 -1.55 4.22
CA VAL A 106 -15.48 -2.42 4.47
C VAL A 106 -15.90 -2.94 3.11
N LEU A 107 -15.50 -4.17 2.77
CA LEU A 107 -16.11 -4.87 1.65
C LEU A 107 -17.48 -5.35 2.15
N GLY A 108 -18.54 -4.72 1.63
CA GLY A 108 -19.92 -5.14 1.86
C GLY A 108 -20.23 -6.50 1.26
#